data_AF-A0A3S0BJZ9-F1
#
_entry.id   AF-A0A3S0BJZ9-F1
#
_cell.length_a   1.000
_cell.length_b   1.000
_cell.length_c   1.000
_cell.angle_alpha   90.00
_cell.angle_beta   90.00
_cell.angle_gamma   90.00
#
_symmetry.space_group_name_H-M   'P 1'
#
loop_
_entity.id
_entity.type
_entity.pdbx_description
1 polymer ?
#
loop_
_entity_poly.entity_id
_entity_poly.type
_entity_poly.pdbx_seq_one_letter_code
_entity_poly.pdbx_strand_id
1 'polypeptide(L)'
;MIRFLFLSLSFIGLAGAESLYLGNNNVSCGRYTLNPQSSLNDVTNYCNVLESRKGKNGGTVLKIKTETNGVIRCKFVGGQLEKCHTDD
;
A
#
# COMPACT_ATOMS: atom_id res chain seq x y z
N MET A 1 -45.55 28.12 3.39
CA MET A 1 -44.32 28.50 4.13
C MET A 1 -43.71 27.24 4.73
N ILE A 2 -42.37 27.18 4.84
CA ILE A 2 -41.50 26.06 5.31
C ILE A 2 -41.28 25.01 4.20
N ARG A 3 -40.21 24.97 3.41
CA ARG A 3 -38.75 25.25 3.54
C ARG A 3 -37.98 24.19 4.36
N PHE A 4 -37.11 23.46 3.65
CA PHE A 4 -35.96 22.63 4.10
C PHE A 4 -36.33 21.35 4.90
N LEU A 5 -35.73 20.18 4.65
CA LEU A 5 -34.29 19.94 4.60
C LEU A 5 -33.92 18.77 3.66
N PHE A 6 -32.95 19.03 2.79
CA PHE A 6 -32.07 18.02 2.20
C PHE A 6 -31.26 17.36 3.32
N LEU A 7 -31.22 16.04 3.38
CA LEU A 7 -30.14 15.31 4.05
C LEU A 7 -29.73 14.11 3.19
N SER A 8 -29.12 14.38 2.03
CA SER A 8 -28.31 13.40 1.33
C SER A 8 -27.03 13.19 2.14
N LEU A 9 -27.06 12.21 3.04
CA LEU A 9 -25.86 11.67 3.68
C LEU A 9 -25.06 10.94 2.59
N SER A 10 -24.23 11.70 1.89
CA SER A 10 -23.13 11.14 1.11
C SER A 10 -22.15 10.55 2.11
N PHE A 11 -22.25 9.23 2.33
CA PHE A 11 -21.19 8.45 2.93
C PHE A 11 -19.98 8.56 2.01
N ILE A 12 -19.10 9.51 2.30
CA ILE A 12 -17.75 9.52 1.77
C ILE A 12 -17.10 8.31 2.45
N GLY A 13 -17.15 7.17 1.77
CA GLY A 13 -16.38 5.98 2.13
C GLY A 13 -14.93 6.43 2.21
N LEU A 14 -14.46 6.63 3.44
CA LEU A 14 -13.05 6.76 3.73
C LEU A 14 -12.48 5.39 3.35
N ALA A 15 -11.94 5.27 2.14
CA ALA A 15 -11.09 4.14 1.77
C ALA A 15 -9.85 4.25 2.65
N GLY A 16 -9.98 3.74 3.87
CA GLY A 16 -8.92 3.67 4.85
C GLY A 16 -7.90 2.69 4.29
N ALA A 17 -6.76 3.21 3.85
CA ALA A 17 -5.60 2.37 3.58
C ALA A 17 -5.24 1.67 4.90
N GLU A 18 -5.64 0.42 5.05
CA GLU A 18 -5.34 -0.36 6.23
C GLU A 18 -3.83 -0.60 6.28
N SER A 19 -3.22 -0.30 7.43
CA SER A 19 -1.80 -0.57 7.64
C SER A 19 -1.57 -2.06 7.67
N LEU A 20 -0.85 -2.57 6.69
CA LEU A 20 -0.54 -3.98 6.59
C LEU A 20 0.62 -4.26 7.54
N TYR A 21 0.32 -4.94 8.64
CA TYR A 21 1.36 -5.38 9.57
C TYR A 21 2.08 -6.60 8.97
N LEU A 22 3.29 -6.36 8.47
CA LEU A 22 4.17 -7.34 7.81
C LEU A 22 4.73 -8.42 8.75
N GLY A 23 4.34 -8.47 10.03
CA GLY A 23 4.87 -9.38 11.05
C GLY A 23 4.79 -10.86 10.65
N ASN A 24 3.75 -11.58 11.09
CA ASN A 24 3.51 -12.97 10.69
C ASN A 24 2.69 -13.11 9.39
N ASN A 25 2.21 -11.99 8.83
CA ASN A 25 1.51 -12.00 7.55
C ASN A 25 2.56 -12.01 6.44
N ASN A 26 2.89 -13.20 5.95
CA ASN A 26 3.78 -13.39 4.81
C ASN A 26 3.13 -12.75 3.57
N VAL A 27 3.53 -11.53 3.25
CA VAL A 27 3.11 -10.86 2.01
C VAL A 27 3.99 -11.38 0.88
N SER A 28 3.47 -12.37 0.16
CA SER A 28 4.18 -13.02 -0.93
C SER A 28 3.98 -12.29 -2.27
N CYS A 29 5.08 -12.08 -2.98
CA CYS A 29 5.10 -11.67 -4.38
C CYS A 29 5.39 -12.84 -5.34
N GLY A 30 5.14 -14.09 -4.93
CA GLY A 30 5.58 -15.29 -5.63
C GLY A 30 6.65 -16.04 -4.85
N ARG A 31 7.88 -16.06 -5.37
CA ARG A 31 9.02 -16.71 -4.69
C ARG A 31 9.70 -15.81 -3.66
N TYR A 32 9.25 -14.57 -3.52
CA TYR A 32 9.80 -13.58 -2.60
C TYR A 32 8.75 -13.13 -1.59
N THR A 33 9.09 -13.23 -0.31
CA THR A 33 8.25 -12.74 0.79
C THR A 33 8.78 -11.40 1.27
N LEU A 34 7.94 -10.37 1.21
CA LEU A 34 8.23 -9.06 1.77
C LEU A 34 8.43 -9.18 3.28
N ASN A 35 9.48 -8.55 3.78
CA ASN A 35 9.79 -8.46 5.19
C ASN A 35 10.38 -7.07 5.52
N PRO A 36 10.48 -6.68 6.80
CA PRO A 36 10.99 -5.36 7.16
C PRO A 36 12.42 -5.04 6.69
N GLN A 37 13.22 -6.04 6.34
CA GLN A 37 14.58 -5.86 5.81
C GLN A 37 14.62 -5.84 4.27
N SER A 38 13.48 -6.01 3.59
CA SER A 38 13.39 -5.96 2.14
C SER A 38 13.92 -4.64 1.59
N SER A 39 14.87 -4.74 0.65
CA SER A 39 15.36 -3.57 -0.05
C SER A 39 14.46 -3.22 -1.23
N LEU A 40 14.45 -1.94 -1.62
CA LEU A 40 13.77 -1.46 -2.82
C LEU A 40 14.21 -2.26 -4.06
N ASN A 41 15.51 -2.57 -4.14
CA ASN A 41 16.08 -3.27 -5.28
C ASN A 41 15.58 -4.72 -5.36
N ASP A 42 15.56 -5.44 -4.25
CA ASP A 42 15.04 -6.81 -4.21
C ASP A 42 13.56 -6.84 -4.60
N VAL A 43 12.76 -5.94 -4.02
CA VAL A 43 11.33 -5.89 -4.31
C VAL A 43 11.08 -5.53 -5.78
N THR A 44 11.86 -4.63 -6.37
CA THR A 44 11.71 -4.27 -7.79
C THR A 44 12.13 -5.41 -8.73
N ASN A 45 13.07 -6.27 -8.30
CA ASN A 45 13.54 -7.40 -9.10
C ASN A 45 12.66 -8.65 -8.97
N TYR A 46 12.06 -8.88 -7.80
CA TYR A 46 11.36 -10.13 -7.49
C TYR A 46 9.84 -9.99 -7.36
N CYS A 47 9.30 -8.78 -7.18
CA CYS A 47 7.87 -8.56 -7.11
C CYS A 47 7.30 -7.97 -8.41
N ASN A 48 6.01 -8.21 -8.64
CA ASN A 48 5.28 -7.55 -9.72
C ASN A 48 4.94 -6.10 -9.33
N VAL A 49 5.84 -5.17 -9.67
CA VAL A 49 5.66 -3.74 -9.46
C VAL A 49 4.76 -3.18 -10.56
N LEU A 50 3.56 -2.74 -10.17
CA LEU A 50 2.61 -2.08 -11.06
C LEU A 50 2.95 -0.60 -11.27
N GLU A 51 3.48 0.05 -10.23
CA GLU A 51 3.82 1.47 -10.28
C GLU A 51 4.92 1.83 -9.28
N SER A 52 5.74 2.84 -9.63
CA SER A 52 6.73 3.44 -8.75
C SER A 52 6.57 4.96 -8.74
N ARG A 53 6.44 5.55 -7.54
CA ARG A 53 6.34 7.01 -7.35
C ARG A 53 7.31 7.49 -6.28
N LYS A 54 7.85 8.70 -6.44
CA LYS A 54 8.53 9.38 -5.33
C LYS A 54 7.49 9.92 -4.35
N GLY A 55 7.63 9.53 -3.08
CA GLY A 55 6.87 10.08 -1.96
C GLY A 55 7.36 11.48 -1.58
N LYS A 56 6.47 12.28 -0.98
CA LYS A 56 6.73 13.68 -0.62
C LYS A 56 7.93 13.88 0.33
N ASN A 57 8.33 12.85 1.07
CA ASN A 57 9.43 12.90 2.06
C ASN A 57 10.72 12.23 1.56
N GLY A 58 10.94 12.14 0.25
CA GLY A 58 12.17 11.55 -0.32
C GLY A 58 12.21 10.01 -0.33
N GLY A 59 11.14 9.34 0.12
CA GLY A 59 10.97 7.89 -0.02
C GLY A 59 10.43 7.51 -1.40
N THR A 60 10.55 6.24 -1.77
CA THR A 60 9.91 5.65 -2.95
C THR A 60 8.70 4.84 -2.52
N VAL A 61 7.57 4.99 -3.20
CA VAL A 61 6.37 4.19 -2.96
C VAL A 61 6.17 3.28 -4.17
N LEU A 62 6.19 1.98 -3.94
CA LEU A 62 5.90 0.97 -4.95
C LEU A 62 4.47 0.46 -4.77
N LYS A 63 3.71 0.39 -5.85
CA LYS A 63 2.44 -0.35 -5.92
C LYS A 63 2.75 -1.74 -6.45
N ILE A 64 2.46 -2.76 -5.66
CA ILE A 64 2.91 -4.14 -5.87
C ILE A 64 1.68 -5.05 -5.91
N LYS A 65 1.59 -5.92 -6.92
CA LYS A 65 0.61 -6.99 -6.96
C LYS A 65 1.17 -8.21 -6.23
N THR A 66 0.46 -8.64 -5.19
CA THR A 66 0.78 -9.82 -4.38
C THR A 66 -0.15 -10.98 -4.74
N GLU A 67 0.24 -12.19 -4.37
CA GLU A 67 -0.59 -13.38 -4.60
C GLU A 67 -1.75 -13.48 -3.61
N THR A 68 -1.51 -13.11 -2.35
CA THR A 68 -2.40 -13.37 -1.22
C THR A 68 -3.18 -12.14 -0.74
N ASN A 69 -2.65 -10.94 -0.94
CA ASN A 69 -3.17 -9.70 -0.35
C ASN A 69 -3.67 -8.70 -1.41
N GLY A 70 -3.82 -9.13 -2.66
CA GLY A 70 -4.20 -8.26 -3.76
C GLY A 70 -3.12 -7.23 -4.07
N VAL A 71 -3.50 -5.97 -4.24
CA VAL A 71 -2.55 -4.89 -4.53
C VAL A 71 -2.21 -4.16 -3.24
N ILE A 72 -0.92 -3.93 -3.01
CA ILE A 72 -0.41 -3.21 -1.85
C ILE A 72 0.46 -2.03 -2.28
N ARG A 73 0.63 -1.06 -1.39
CA ARG A 73 1.62 0.01 -1.52
C ARG A 73 2.65 -0.09 -0.43
N CYS A 74 3.91 -0.19 -0.82
CA CYS A 74 5.05 -0.25 0.09
C CYS A 74 5.90 1.01 -0.05
N LYS A 75 6.16 1.68 1.07
CA LYS A 75 7.03 2.85 1.16
C LYS A 75 8.43 2.41 1.57
N PHE A 76 9.41 2.89 0.82
CA PHE A 76 10.83 2.67 1.03
C PHE A 76 11.52 4.00 1.33
N VAL A 77 12.34 4.06 2.37
CA VAL A 77 13.14 5.24 2.74
C VAL A 77 14.60 4.81 2.86
N GLY A 78 15.52 5.55 2.24
CA GLY A 78 16.92 5.13 2.16
C GLY A 78 17.14 3.79 1.45
N GLY A 79 16.16 3.36 0.63
CA GLY A 79 16.20 2.06 -0.05
C GLY A 79 15.72 0.87 0.79
N GLN A 80 15.28 1.08 2.03
CA GLN A 80 14.75 0.03 2.90
C GLN A 80 13.25 0.15 3.09
N LEU A 81 12.57 -0.98 3.26
CA LEU A 81 11.13 -1.02 3.51
C LEU A 81 10.79 -0.38 4.86
N GLU A 82 9.93 0.64 4.83
CA GLU A 82 9.44 1.32 6.04
C GLU A 82 8.07 0.77 6.46
N LYS A 83 7.14 0.66 5.51
CA LYS A 83 5.77 0.21 5.75
C LYS A 83 5.05 -0.19 4.47
N CYS A 84 4.07 -1.07 4.58
CA CYS A 84 3.13 -1.39 3.52
C CYS A 84 1.68 -1.19 3.96
N HIS A 85 0.81 -0.89 3.01
CA HIS A 85 -0.63 -0.73 3.20
C HIS A 85 -1.36 -1.43 2.04
N THR A 86 -2.52 -2.02 2.30
CA THR A 86 -3.37 -2.55 1.22
C THR A 86 -3.94 -1.39 0.40
N ASP A 87 -3.99 -1.53 -0.92
CA ASP A 87 -4.60 -0.58 -1.85
C ASP A 87 -5.92 -1.20 -2.33
N ASP A 88 -7.02 -0.84 -1.66
CA ASP A 88 -8.40 -1.26 -1.99
C ASP A 88 -8.84 -0.74 -3.37
#